data_AF-A0A936DKD8-F1
#
_entry.id   AF-A0A936DKD8-F1
#
_cell.length_a   1.000
_cell.length_b   1.000
_cell.length_c   1.000
_cell.angle_alpha   90.00
_cell.angle_beta   90.00
_cell.angle_gamma   90.00
#
_symmetry.space_group_name_H-M   'P 1'
#
loop_
_entity.id
_entity.type
_entity.pdbx_description
1 polymer ?
#
loop_
_entity_poly.entity_id
_entity_poly.type
_entity_poly.pdbx_seq_one_letter_code
_entity_poly.pdbx_strand_id
1 'polypeptide(L)' 'MTTDTDLIEFNCFEFDSNNNEVLVTITKMPIKEHVPKDNISSKLKLDAIIIADKAYLDKTWGNEKAYDLNYRKIKF' A
#
# COMPACT_ATOMS: atom_id res chain seq x y z
N MET A 1 -19.77 -10.83 11.39
CA MET A 1 -19.77 -10.29 10.02
C MET A 1 -19.20 -8.89 10.09
N THR A 2 -17.94 -8.71 9.70
CA THR A 2 -17.42 -7.38 9.37
C THR A 2 -17.86 -7.12 7.94
N THR A 3 -18.83 -6.23 7.76
CA THR A 3 -19.08 -5.64 6.44
C THR A 3 -17.89 -4.72 6.19
N ASP A 4 -16.96 -5.14 5.33
CA ASP A 4 -15.84 -4.28 4.93
C ASP A 4 -16.45 -3.05 4.24
N THR A 5 -16.44 -1.92 4.95
CA THR A 5 -17.05 -0.67 4.49
C THR A 5 -16.17 0.10 3.53
N ASP A 6 -14.88 -0.25 3.50
CA ASP A 6 -13.84 0.48 2.79
C ASP A 6 -12.92 -0.50 2.07
N LEU A 7 -12.57 -0.16 0.83
CA LEU A 7 -11.46 -0.77 0.11
C LEU A 7 -10.18 -0.06 0.61
N ILE A 8 -9.23 -0.84 1.12
CA ILE A 8 -7.95 -0.35 1.61
C ILE A 8 -6.86 -0.90 0.70
N GLU A 9 -6.00 -0.01 0.21
CA GLU A 9 -4.81 -0.37 -0.57
C GLU A 9 -3.55 0.05 0.18
N PHE A 10 -2.57 -0.85 0.19
CA PHE A 10 -1.25 -0.65 0.77
C PHE A 10 -0.23 -0.61 -0.37
N ASN A 11 0.32 0.56 -0.66
CA ASN A 11 1.38 0.72 -1.66
C ASN A 11 2.72 0.92 -0.97
N CYS A 12 3.74 0.20 -1.42
CA CYS A 12 5.03 0.12 -0.75
C CYS A 12 6.16 0.54 -1.68
N PHE A 13 7.05 1.38 -1.18
CA PHE A 13 8.20 1.89 -1.93
C PHE A 13 9.44 1.80 -1.05
N GLU A 14 10.43 0.99 -1.43
CA GLU A 14 11.67 0.92 -0.66
C GLU A 14 12.56 2.12 -1.01
N PHE A 15 13.22 2.65 0.02
CA PHE A 15 14.23 3.68 -0.16
C PHE A 15 15.55 3.04 -0.59
N ASP A 16 16.32 3.76 -1.41
CA ASP A 16 17.73 3.45 -1.67
C ASP A 16 18.58 3.96 -0.50
N SER A 17 18.43 3.32 0.66
CA SER A 17 19.11 3.70 1.91
C SER A 17 19.71 2.48 2.62
N ASN A 18 20.73 2.73 3.44
CA ASN A 18 21.36 1.69 4.26
C ASN A 18 20.44 1.20 5.41
N ASN A 19 19.37 1.94 5.69
CA ASN A 19 18.46 1.64 6.80
C ASN A 19 17.35 0.66 6.39
N ASN A 20 17.30 0.21 5.13
CA ASN A 20 16.27 -0.70 4.60
C ASN A 20 14.84 -0.24 4.91
N GLU A 21 14.61 1.07 4.82
CA GLU A 21 13.31 1.68 5.07
C GLU A 21 12.38 1.49 3.88
N VAL A 22 11.09 1.32 4.19
CA VAL A 22 10.01 1.23 3.21
C VAL A 22 8.96 2.28 3.55
N LEU A 23 8.64 3.11 2.57
CA LEU A 23 7.48 3.98 2.59
C LEU A 23 6.25 3.15 2.29
N VAL A 24 5.31 3.14 3.21
CA VAL A 24 3.99 2.53 3.02
C VAL A 24 2.96 3.66 2.96
N THR A 25 2.28 3.76 1.83
CA THR A 25 1.13 4.67 1.68
C THR A 25 -0.15 3.84 1.74
N ILE A 26 -1.00 4.17 2.70
CA ILE A 26 -2.30 3.54 2.88
C ILE A 26 -3.34 4.46 2.26
N THR A 27 -4.06 3.96 1.27
CA THR A 27 -5.17 4.67 0.66
C THR A 27 -6.46 3.92 0.90
N LYS A 28 -7.55 4.65 1.15
CA LYS A 28 -8.87 4.05 1.36
C LYS A 28 -9.94 4.69 0.50
N MET A 29 -10.99 3.93 0.22
CA MET A 29 -12.22 4.45 -0.34
C MET A 29 -13.44 3.69 0.20
N PRO A 30 -14.57 4.36 0.47
CA PRO A 30 -15.80 3.68 0.88
C PRO A 30 -16.36 2.77 -0.22
N ILE A 31 -16.73 1.54 0.14
CA ILE A 31 -17.47 0.59 -0.69
C ILE A 31 -18.96 0.96 -0.61
N LYS A 32 -19.31 2.14 -1.15
CA LYS A 32 -20.71 2.47 -1.43
C LYS A 32 -21.00 1.98 -2.84
N GLU A 33 -21.78 0.90 -2.92
CA GLU A 33 -22.35 0.22 -4.09
C GLU A 33 -21.72 0.50 -5.48
N HIS A 34 -21.23 -0.58 -6.11
CA HIS A 34 -20.77 -0.67 -7.50
C HIS A 34 -19.78 0.42 -7.94
N VAL A 35 -18.50 0.20 -7.64
CA VAL A 35 -17.41 0.98 -8.22
C VAL A 35 -16.99 0.29 -9.53
N PRO A 36 -17.24 0.88 -10.71
CA PRO A 36 -16.69 0.35 -11.96
C PRO A 36 -15.16 0.31 -11.83
N LYS A 37 -14.52 -0.81 -12.23
CA LYS A 37 -13.07 -1.03 -12.11
C LYS A 37 -12.23 0.14 -12.64
N ASP A 38 -12.75 0.83 -13.64
CA ASP A 38 -12.04 1.87 -14.38
C ASP A 38 -11.85 3.19 -13.59
N ASN A 39 -12.41 3.33 -12.38
CA ASN A 39 -12.37 4.58 -11.60
C ASN A 39 -11.90 4.46 -10.14
N ILE A 40 -11.39 3.30 -9.72
CA ILE A 40 -10.97 3.04 -8.34
C ILE A 40 -9.87 4.02 -7.90
N SER A 41 -8.83 4.18 -8.72
CA SER A 41 -7.67 5.05 -8.42
C SER A 41 -8.04 6.52 -8.18
N SER A 42 -9.06 7.04 -8.89
CA SER A 42 -9.52 8.43 -8.73
C SER A 42 -10.25 8.70 -7.39
N LYS A 43 -10.77 7.64 -6.77
CA LYS A 43 -11.58 7.72 -5.54
C LYS A 43 -10.78 7.38 -4.28
N LEU A 44 -9.67 6.68 -4.43
CA LEU A 44 -8.73 6.43 -3.33
C LEU A 44 -8.22 7.74 -2.76
N LYS A 45 -8.29 7.87 -1.44
CA LYS A 45 -7.72 8.99 -0.69
C LYS A 45 -6.63 8.46 0.24
N LEU A 46 -5.54 9.21 0.33
CA LEU A 46 -4.49 8.95 1.30
C LEU A 46 -5.09 8.98 2.71
N ASP A 47 -4.93 7.90 3.43
CA ASP A 47 -5.36 7.75 4.82
C ASP A 47 -4.18 7.88 5.78
N ALA A 48 -3.06 7.23 5.45
CA ALA A 48 -1.87 7.26 6.27
C ALA A 48 -0.59 7.07 5.44
N ILE A 49 0.51 7.58 5.99
CA ILE A 49 1.87 7.33 5.54
C ILE A 49 2.65 6.75 6.71
N ILE A 50 3.36 5.66 6.47
CA ILE A 50 4.21 4.99 7.45
C ILE A 50 5.59 4.82 6.83
N ILE A 51 6.64 5.05 7.62
CA ILE A 51 7.99 4.59 7.30
C ILE A 51 8.28 3.42 8.23
N ALA A 52 8.56 2.26 7.67
CA ALA A 52 8.79 1.03 8.42
C ALA A 52 10.06 0.33 7.95
N ASP A 53 10.66 -0.44 8.86
CA ASP A 53 11.71 -1.38 8.52
C ASP A 53 11.17 -2.51 7.64
N LYS A 54 11.94 -2.89 6.62
CA LYS A 54 11.55 -3.96 5.70
C LYS A 54 11.32 -5.30 6.40
N ALA A 55 12.17 -5.69 7.36
CA ALA A 55 12.04 -6.98 8.03
C ALA A 55 10.78 -7.03 8.91
N TYR A 56 10.38 -5.90 9.49
CA TYR A 56 9.10 -5.78 10.19
C TYR A 56 7.92 -6.02 9.25
N LEU A 57 7.90 -5.40 8.07
CA LEU A 57 6.84 -5.61 7.07
C LEU A 57 6.84 -7.05 6.55
N ASP A 58 8.03 -7.63 6.36
CA ASP A 58 8.16 -9.00 5.89
C ASP A 58 7.56 -10.02 6.84
N LYS A 59 7.77 -9.80 8.15
CA LYS A 59 7.16 -10.61 9.22
C LYS A 59 5.65 -10.40 9.32
N THR A 60 5.17 -9.18 9.09
CA THR A 60 3.77 -8.80 9.32
C THR A 60 2.84 -9.23 8.18
N TRP A 61 3.25 -9.05 6.93
CA TRP A 61 2.44 -9.38 5.76
C TRP A 61 2.67 -10.80 5.23
N GLY A 62 3.73 -11.48 5.67
CA GLY A 62 4.01 -12.86 5.26
C GLY A 62 4.23 -12.99 3.76
N ASN A 63 3.57 -13.98 3.12
CA ASN A 63 3.78 -14.35 1.73
C ASN A 63 2.85 -13.64 0.73
N GLU A 64 1.86 -12.87 1.21
CA GLU A 64 0.87 -12.20 0.35
C GLU A 64 1.40 -10.86 -0.16
N LYS A 65 2.46 -10.93 -0.99
CA LYS A 65 3.08 -9.75 -1.60
C LYS A 65 3.08 -9.89 -3.11
N ALA A 66 2.59 -8.86 -3.79
CA ALA A 66 2.83 -8.67 -5.21
C ALA A 66 4.00 -7.70 -5.38
N TYR A 67 4.97 -8.07 -6.22
CA TYR A 67 6.09 -7.21 -6.57
C TYR A 67 5.89 -6.69 -8.00
N ASP A 68 6.04 -5.38 -8.17
CA ASP A 68 6.16 -4.81 -9.51
C ASP A 68 7.56 -5.17 -10.07
N LEU A 69 7.57 -5.89 -11.19
CA LEU A 69 8.82 -6.30 -11.86
C LEU A 69 9.64 -5.12 -12.38
N ASN A 70 9.01 -3.96 -12.57
CA ASN A 70 9.65 -2.74 -13.07
C ASN A 70 9.89 -1.68 -11.97
N TYR A 71 9.66 -2.04 -10.70
CA TYR A 71 9.80 -1.12 -9.60
C TYR A 71 11.23 -0.56 -9.47
N ARG A 72 11.33 0.71 -9.07
CA ARG A 72 12.58 1.42 -8.78
C ARG A 72 12.53 1.99 -7.37
N LYS A 73 13.63 1.83 -6.64
CA LYS A 73 13.82 2.44 -5.31
C LYS A 73 13.71 3.96 -5.37
N ILE A 74 13.18 4.55 -4.30
CA ILE A 74 13.17 6.01 -4.12
C ILE A 74 14.61 6.45 -3.86
N LYS A 75 15.11 7.36 -4.70
CA LYS A 75 16.44 7.97 -4.56
C LYS A 75 16.32 9.35 -3.93
N PHE A 76 17.34 9.73 -3.19
CA PHE A 76 17.54 11.07 -2.64
C PHE A 76 18.56 11.85 -3.48
#